data_AF-A0A952BWU6-F1
#
_entry.id   AF-A0A952BWU6-F1
#
_cell.length_a   1.000
_cell.length_b   1.000
_cell.length_c   1.000
_cell.angle_alpha   90.00
_cell.angle_beta   90.00
_cell.angle_gamma   90.00
#
_symmetry.space_group_name_H-M   'P 1'
#
loop_
_entity.id
_entity.type
_entity.pdbx_description
1 polymer ?
#
loop_
_entity_poly.entity_id
_entity_poly.type
_entity_poly.pdbx_seq_one_letter_code
_entity_poly.pdbx_strand_id
1 'polypeptide(L)'
;MAVKKAINTTMEDIEHKLNLILARLDRLEARISKIAPEEGMTQGMTQVEVAKFLGVSVNYFKQHVRHQIPHKQADRKIIFSRSDVLAWLHGNKSEGAEAQ
;
A
#
# COMPACT_ATOMS: atom_id res chain seq x y z
N MET A 1 -29.09 -45.17 9.78
CA MET A 1 -28.65 -44.82 8.40
C MET A 1 -28.72 -43.31 8.11
N ALA A 2 -29.75 -42.57 8.54
CA ALA A 2 -29.90 -41.14 8.22
C ALA A 2 -28.74 -40.24 8.68
N VAL A 3 -28.18 -40.48 9.88
CA VAL A 3 -27.08 -39.67 10.45
C VAL A 3 -25.79 -39.76 9.62
N LYS A 4 -25.41 -40.97 9.15
CA LYS A 4 -24.25 -41.15 8.27
C LYS A 4 -24.40 -40.39 6.95
N LYS A 5 -25.61 -40.36 6.38
CA LYS A 5 -25.91 -39.62 5.15
C LYS A 5 -25.76 -38.12 5.36
N ALA A 6 -26.30 -37.59 6.46
CA ALA A 6 -26.15 -36.17 6.80
C ALA A 6 -24.69 -35.75 7.00
N ILE A 7 -23.89 -36.57 7.70
CA ILE A 7 -22.46 -36.32 7.89
C ILE A 7 -21.72 -36.28 6.55
N ASN A 8 -21.95 -37.25 5.66
CA ASN A 8 -21.32 -37.25 4.32
C ASN A 8 -21.70 -36.01 3.51
N THR A 9 -22.97 -35.61 3.49
CA THR A 9 -23.41 -34.41 2.76
C THR A 9 -22.79 -33.13 3.34
N THR A 10 -22.62 -33.05 4.65
CA THR A 10 -21.96 -31.90 5.30
C THR A 10 -20.47 -31.85 4.96
N MET A 11 -19.82 -33.01 4.88
CA MET A 11 -18.41 -33.14 4.49
C MET A 11 -18.18 -32.68 3.05
N GLU A 12 -19.05 -33.13 2.12
CA GLU A 12 -19.02 -32.73 0.70
C GLU A 12 -19.21 -31.21 0.53
N ASP A 13 -20.10 -30.59 1.31
CA ASP A 13 -20.33 -29.13 1.27
C ASP A 13 -19.12 -28.34 1.83
N ILE A 14 -18.46 -28.87 2.86
CA ILE A 14 -17.22 -28.29 3.41
C ILE A 14 -16.09 -28.36 2.38
N GLU A 15 -15.89 -29.52 1.75
CA GLU A 15 -14.90 -29.69 0.68
C GLU A 15 -15.15 -28.74 -0.49
N HIS A 16 -16.41 -28.58 -0.90
CA HIS A 16 -16.78 -27.64 -1.95
C HIS A 16 -16.43 -26.19 -1.58
N LYS A 17 -16.76 -25.77 -0.34
CA LYS A 17 -16.45 -24.42 0.16
C LYS A 17 -14.95 -24.17 0.25
N LEU A 18 -14.16 -25.15 0.70
CA LEU A 18 -12.70 -25.06 0.76
C LEU A 18 -12.10 -24.89 -0.63
N ASN A 19 -12.55 -25.68 -1.61
CA ASN A 19 -12.12 -25.55 -2.99
C ASN A 19 -12.47 -24.18 -3.58
N LEU A 20 -13.64 -23.63 -3.23
CA LEU A 20 -14.03 -22.28 -3.67
C LEU A 20 -13.13 -21.19 -3.08
N ILE A 21 -12.72 -21.34 -1.81
CA ILE A 21 -11.81 -20.41 -1.12
C ILE A 21 -10.43 -20.46 -1.76
N LEU A 22 -9.87 -21.65 -1.99
CA LEU A 22 -8.58 -21.81 -2.64
C LEU A 22 -8.57 -21.16 -4.03
N ALA A 23 -9.60 -21.41 -4.84
CA ALA A 23 -9.71 -20.79 -6.17
C ALA A 23 -9.83 -19.25 -6.11
N ARG A 24 -10.41 -18.68 -5.04
CA ARG A 24 -10.45 -17.22 -4.84
C ARG A 24 -9.10 -16.67 -4.41
N LEU A 25 -8.36 -17.40 -3.57
CA LEU A 25 -7.00 -17.03 -3.16
C LEU A 25 -6.05 -17.03 -4.36
N ASP A 26 -6.08 -18.07 -5.20
CA ASP A 26 -5.27 -18.14 -6.42
C ASP A 26 -5.57 -16.96 -7.36
N ARG A 27 -6.84 -16.58 -7.49
CA ARG A 27 -7.25 -15.40 -8.28
C ARG A 27 -6.76 -14.09 -7.67
N LEU A 28 -6.76 -13.98 -6.35
CA LEU A 28 -6.23 -12.79 -5.67
C LEU A 28 -4.72 -12.71 -5.82
N GLU A 29 -4.01 -13.83 -5.66
CA GLU A 29 -2.57 -13.92 -5.88
C GLU A 29 -2.21 -13.56 -7.32
N ALA A 30 -2.91 -14.12 -8.31
CA ALA A 30 -2.70 -13.78 -9.71
C ALA A 30 -3.02 -12.31 -10.02
N ARG A 31 -3.97 -11.68 -9.33
CA ARG A 31 -4.25 -10.25 -9.45
C ARG A 31 -3.17 -9.41 -8.81
N ILE A 32 -2.69 -9.78 -7.62
CA ILE A 32 -1.61 -9.10 -6.91
C ILE A 32 -0.30 -9.21 -7.70
N SER A 33 0.04 -10.37 -8.23
CA SER A 33 1.23 -10.57 -9.07
C SER A 33 1.17 -9.80 -10.40
N LYS A 34 -0.03 -9.43 -10.86
CA LYS A 34 -0.24 -8.53 -12.01
C LYS A 34 -0.26 -7.05 -11.63
N ILE A 35 -0.35 -6.73 -10.35
CA ILE A 35 0.08 -5.43 -9.83
C ILE A 35 1.60 -5.49 -9.89
N ALA A 36 2.15 -5.36 -11.10
CA ALA A 36 3.51 -4.91 -11.27
C ALA A 36 3.63 -3.63 -10.41
N PRO A 37 4.75 -3.41 -9.69
CA PRO A 37 5.01 -2.08 -9.16
C PRO A 37 4.81 -1.15 -10.36
N GLU A 38 3.88 -0.20 -10.26
CA GLU A 38 3.56 0.69 -11.39
C GLU A 38 4.87 1.05 -12.07
N GLU A 39 4.99 0.81 -13.36
CA GLU A 39 6.13 1.24 -14.17
C GLU A 39 6.16 2.78 -14.10
N GLY A 40 6.79 3.30 -13.04
CA GLY A 40 6.64 4.66 -12.55
C GLY A 40 6.95 4.84 -11.05
N MET A 41 6.70 3.82 -10.21
CA MET A 41 6.99 3.84 -8.76
C MET A 41 8.50 3.79 -8.42
N THR A 42 9.36 3.50 -9.39
CA THR A 42 10.83 3.53 -9.24
C THR A 42 11.45 4.88 -9.60
N GLN A 43 10.70 5.81 -10.21
CA GLN A 43 11.18 7.20 -10.34
C GLN A 43 10.97 7.91 -9.02
N GLY A 44 11.97 7.82 -8.15
CA GLY A 44 11.94 8.57 -6.92
C GLY A 44 11.77 10.07 -7.23
N MET A 45 10.89 10.70 -6.45
CA MET A 45 10.45 12.06 -6.65
C MET A 45 11.57 13.03 -6.28
N THR A 46 11.75 14.06 -7.08
CA THR A 46 12.56 15.23 -6.74
C THR A 46 11.87 16.11 -5.70
N GLN A 47 12.62 16.99 -5.06
CA GLN A 47 12.06 17.97 -4.11
C GLN A 47 10.91 18.81 -4.70
N VAL A 48 10.97 19.12 -6.00
CA VAL A 48 9.94 19.92 -6.69
C VAL A 48 8.66 19.11 -6.87
N GLU A 49 8.79 17.84 -7.24
CA GLU A 49 7.66 16.94 -7.41
C GLU A 49 6.98 16.63 -6.08
N VAL A 50 7.74 16.46 -5.00
CA VAL A 50 7.17 16.28 -3.66
C VAL A 50 6.44 17.54 -3.20
N ALA A 51 7.02 18.72 -3.38
CA ALA A 51 6.35 19.98 -3.03
C ALA A 51 5.02 20.15 -3.78
N LYS A 52 5.01 19.86 -5.10
CA LYS A 52 3.80 19.89 -5.93
C LYS A 52 2.77 18.86 -5.46
N PHE A 53 3.22 17.65 -5.12
CA PHE A 53 2.37 16.57 -4.63
C PHE A 53 1.71 16.91 -3.29
N LEU A 54 2.44 17.58 -2.39
CA LEU A 54 1.93 18.02 -1.09
C LEU A 54 1.10 19.32 -1.17
N GLY A 55 1.04 19.97 -2.34
CA GLY A 55 0.32 21.23 -2.53
C GLY A 55 1.00 22.43 -1.85
N VAL A 56 2.32 22.40 -1.66
CA VAL A 56 3.08 23.47 -0.98
C VAL A 56 4.12 24.09 -1.90
N SER A 57 4.60 25.29 -1.56
CA SER A 57 5.69 25.92 -2.31
C SER A 57 7.01 25.14 -2.12
N VAL A 58 7.87 25.15 -3.14
CA VAL A 58 9.18 24.48 -3.08
C VAL A 58 10.05 25.06 -1.96
N ASN A 59 9.96 26.36 -1.70
CA ASN A 59 10.70 27.02 -0.62
C ASN A 59 10.21 26.54 0.76
N TYR A 60 8.90 26.50 0.96
CA TYR A 60 8.32 25.98 2.20
C TYR A 60 8.73 24.52 2.42
N PHE A 61 8.64 23.70 1.37
CA PHE A 61 9.07 22.30 1.42
C PHE A 61 10.54 22.17 1.87
N LYS A 62 11.45 22.92 1.24
CA LYS A 62 12.88 22.87 1.55
C LYS A 62 13.20 23.29 2.98
N GLN A 63 12.50 24.29 3.51
CA GLN A 63 12.76 24.86 4.83
C GLN A 63 12.14 24.04 5.96
N HIS A 64 10.92 23.54 5.76
CA HIS A 64 10.12 22.99 6.87
C HIS A 64 9.85 21.50 6.74
N VAL A 65 9.71 20.95 5.54
CA VAL A 65 9.18 19.59 5.32
C VAL A 65 10.26 18.58 4.93
N ARG A 66 11.24 19.00 4.14
CA ARG A 66 12.25 18.13 3.51
C ARG A 66 12.92 17.16 4.49
N HIS A 67 13.28 17.64 5.67
CA HIS A 67 14.03 16.87 6.68
C HIS A 67 13.16 15.88 7.47
N GLN A 68 11.83 15.99 7.35
CA GLN A 68 10.89 15.13 8.04
C GLN A 68 10.55 13.86 7.25
N ILE A 69 10.80 13.87 5.93
CA ILE A 69 10.49 12.74 5.05
C ILE A 69 11.77 11.93 4.77
N PRO A 70 11.75 10.60 4.95
CA PRO A 70 12.84 9.73 4.53
C PRO A 70 13.21 9.93 3.06
N HIS A 71 14.51 10.03 2.77
CA HIS A 71 15.01 10.25 1.42
C HIS A 71 16.39 9.62 1.21
N LYS A 72 16.72 9.38 -0.05
CA LYS A 72 18.05 8.91 -0.46
C LYS A 72 18.78 10.04 -1.18
N GLN A 73 20.10 10.06 -1.02
CA GLN A 73 20.98 10.94 -1.77
C GLN A 73 21.68 10.12 -2.86
N ALA A 74 21.50 10.50 -4.12
CA ALA A 74 22.11 9.86 -5.28
C ALA A 74 22.76 10.93 -6.15
N ASP A 75 24.08 10.86 -6.38
CA ASP A 75 24.85 11.77 -7.22
C ASP A 75 24.45 13.26 -7.07
N ARG A 76 24.41 13.74 -5.82
CA ARG A 76 24.05 15.11 -5.41
C ARG A 76 22.57 15.48 -5.51
N LYS A 77 21.70 14.58 -5.94
CA LYS A 77 20.25 14.77 -5.94
C LYS A 77 19.63 14.10 -4.72
N ILE A 78 18.54 14.70 -4.23
CA ILE A 78 17.71 14.13 -3.18
C ILE A 78 16.48 13.56 -3.82
N ILE A 79 16.27 12.28 -3.56
CA ILE A 79 15.26 11.45 -4.17
C ILE A 79 14.37 10.87 -3.07
N PHE A 80 13.06 11.09 -3.19
CA PHE A 80 12.06 10.62 -2.25
C PHE A 80 11.29 9.44 -2.84
N SER A 81 11.00 8.42 -2.04
CA SER A 81 9.99 7.45 -2.45
C SER A 81 8.60 8.05 -2.27
N ARG A 82 7.69 7.80 -3.22
CA ARG A 82 6.28 8.15 -3.04
C ARG A 82 5.67 7.44 -1.83
N SER A 83 6.08 6.20 -1.56
CA SER A 83 5.61 5.44 -0.39
C SER A 83 5.99 6.14 0.91
N ASP A 84 7.22 6.65 1.00
CA ASP A 84 7.73 7.30 2.21
C ASP A 84 7.04 8.66 2.44
N VAL A 85 6.80 9.40 1.35
CA VAL A 85 6.03 10.66 1.39
C VAL A 85 4.59 10.41 1.87
N LEU A 86 3.94 9.36 1.38
CA LEU A 86 2.59 8.98 1.81
C LEU A 86 2.57 8.50 3.25
N ALA A 87 3.50 7.63 3.65
CA ALA A 87 3.59 7.11 5.02
C ALA A 87 3.76 8.26 6.03
N TRP A 88 4.64 9.22 5.73
CA TRP A 88 4.80 10.44 6.53
C TRP A 88 3.51 11.28 6.57
N LEU A 89 2.84 11.47 5.43
CA LEU A 89 1.58 12.23 5.37
C LEU A 89 0.48 11.59 6.23
N HIS A 90 0.40 10.25 6.23
CA HIS A 90 -0.57 9.51 7.04
C HIS A 90 -0.20 9.54 8.53
N GLY A 91 1.08 9.44 8.89
CA GLY A 91 1.54 9.54 10.28
C GLY A 91 1.27 10.91 10.91
N ASN A 92 1.40 11.99 10.13
CA ASN A 92 1.10 13.34 10.62
C ASN A 92 -0.40 13.63 10.73
N LYS A 93 -1.25 12.93 9.97
CA LYS A 93 -2.71 13.10 10.08
C LYS A 93 -3.27 12.56 11.39
N SER A 94 -2.62 11.56 11.99
CA SER A 94 -3.01 11.04 13.31
C SER A 94 -2.73 12.03 14.45
N GLU A 95 -1.67 12.83 14.36
CA GLU A 95 -1.37 13.84 15.41
C GLU A 95 -2.35 15.02 15.39
N GLY A 96 -2.96 15.31 14.24
CA GLY A 96 -3.96 16.38 14.11
C GLY A 96 -5.40 15.97 14.44
N ALA A 97 -5.69 14.67 14.60
CA ALA A 97 -7.04 14.15 14.78
C ALA A 97 -7.45 13.96 16.26
N GLU A 98 -6.52 14.09 17.21
CA GLU A 98 -6.81 14.00 18.65
C GLU A 98 -7.01 15.38 19.31
N ALA A 99 -7.08 16.46 18.53
CA ALA A 99 -7.19 17.84 19.05
C ALA A 99 -8.55 18.52 18.78
N GLN A 100 -9.63 17.77 18.57
CA GLN A 100 -11.00 18.32 18.46
C GLN A 100 -12.01 17.56 19.30
#